data_AF-A0A847VG05-F1
#
_entry.id   AF-A0A847VG05-F1
#
_cell.length_a   1.000
_cell.length_b   1.000
_cell.length_c   1.000
_cell.angle_alpha   90.00
_cell.angle_beta   90.00
_cell.angle_gamma   90.00
#
_symmetry.space_group_name_H-M   'P 1'
#
loop_
_entity.id
_entity.type
_entity.pdbx_description
1 polymer ?
#
loop_
_entity_poly.entity_id
_entity_poly.type
_entity_poly.pdbx_seq_one_letter_code
_entity_poly.pdbx_strand_id
1 'polypeptide(L)' 'LQDVAFAGYHVPSLATSIDSAGLQEAQALAAAGGLGAATAAAEEQILREYLAGVRPRLRALGLDLPQRPHARLGLV' A
#
# COMPACT_ATOMS: atom_id res chain seq x y z
N LEU A 1 -27.66 19.45 -10.56
CA LEU A 1 -26.30 19.40 -9.97
C LEU A 1 -25.25 18.97 -11.01
N GLN A 2 -25.45 19.28 -12.30
CA GLN A 2 -24.58 18.79 -13.37
C GLN A 2 -23.40 19.71 -13.73
N ASP A 3 -23.32 20.91 -13.15
CA ASP A 3 -22.39 21.95 -13.62
C ASP A 3 -21.58 22.62 -12.49
N VAL A 4 -20.95 21.83 -11.62
CA VAL A 4 -19.88 22.35 -10.76
C VAL A 4 -18.59 21.68 -11.16
N ALA A 5 -17.78 22.38 -11.97
CA ALA A 5 -16.43 21.95 -12.27
C ALA A 5 -15.57 22.13 -11.01
N PHE A 6 -15.39 21.06 -10.24
CA PHE A 6 -14.44 20.99 -9.12
C PHE A 6 -12.99 20.92 -9.60
N ALA A 7 -12.62 21.75 -10.59
CA ALA A 7 -11.27 21.77 -11.13
C ALA A 7 -10.29 22.16 -10.01
N GLY A 8 -9.44 21.22 -9.62
CA GLY A 8 -8.43 21.40 -8.56
C GLY A 8 -8.85 21.00 -7.14
N TYR A 9 -10.11 20.58 -6.90
CA TYR A 9 -10.55 20.10 -5.59
C TYR A 9 -10.66 18.59 -5.56
N HIS A 10 -9.87 17.93 -4.71
CA HIS A 10 -10.03 16.50 -4.42
C HIS A 10 -11.14 16.31 -3.38
N VAL A 11 -12.32 15.88 -3.81
CA VAL A 11 -13.49 15.59 -2.95
C VAL A 11 -13.67 14.07 -2.85
N PRO A 12 -13.13 13.40 -1.80
CA PRO A 12 -13.07 11.94 -1.73
C PRO A 12 -14.43 11.25 -1.80
N SER A 13 -15.48 11.90 -1.29
CA SER A 13 -16.85 11.37 -1.26
C SER A 13 -17.55 11.31 -2.62
N LEU A 14 -17.01 11.99 -3.64
CA LEU A 14 -17.53 12.02 -4.99
C LEU A 14 -16.62 11.31 -6.01
N ALA A 15 -15.52 10.73 -5.54
CA ALA A 15 -14.57 10.03 -6.38
C ALA A 15 -15.15 8.70 -6.88
N THR A 16 -15.25 8.53 -8.19
CA THR A 16 -15.66 7.26 -8.83
C THR A 16 -14.49 6.30 -9.03
N SER A 17 -13.26 6.75 -8.74
CA SER A 17 -12.03 5.98 -8.77
C SER A 17 -11.12 6.45 -7.64
N ILE A 18 -10.34 5.54 -7.06
CA ILE A 18 -9.28 5.90 -6.13
C ILE A 18 -8.09 6.40 -6.95
N ASP A 19 -7.95 7.73 -7.05
CA ASP A 19 -6.73 8.35 -7.57
C ASP A 19 -5.75 8.57 -6.42
N SER A 20 -4.82 7.63 -6.25
CA SER A 20 -3.78 7.70 -5.23
C SER A 20 -2.48 8.32 -5.73
N ALA A 21 -2.41 8.80 -6.97
CA ALA A 21 -1.15 9.25 -7.57
C ALA A 21 -0.56 10.45 -6.82
N GLY A 22 -1.38 11.47 -6.52
CA GLY A 22 -0.93 12.65 -5.77
C GLY A 22 -0.51 12.33 -4.33
N LEU A 23 -1.16 11.34 -3.69
CA LEU A 23 -0.76 10.88 -2.36
C LEU A 23 0.58 10.15 -2.41
N GLN A 24 0.80 9.28 -3.40
CA GLN A 24 2.06 8.57 -3.60
C GLN A 24 3.22 9.54 -3.87
N GLU A 25 2.98 10.58 -4.67
CA GLU A 25 3.97 11.62 -4.96
C GLU A 25 4.32 12.41 -3.68
N ALA A 26 3.32 12.83 -2.91
CA ALA A 26 3.54 13.51 -1.63
C ALA A 26 4.30 12.64 -0.62
N GLN A 27 3.99 11.34 -0.54
CA GLN A 27 4.71 10.39 0.31
C GLN A 27 6.16 10.22 -0.12
N ALA A 28 6.43 10.12 -1.43
CA ALA A 28 7.78 10.02 -1.96
C ALA A 28 8.62 11.28 -1.66
N LEU A 29 8.03 12.46 -1.81
CA LEU A 29 8.66 13.74 -1.50
C LEU A 29 8.97 13.87 -0.01
N ALA A 30 8.01 13.50 0.86
CA ALA A 30 8.21 13.51 2.31
C ALA A 30 9.26 12.48 2.76
N ALA A 31 9.30 11.29 2.14
CA ALA A 31 10.31 10.27 2.41
C ALA A 31 11.71 10.74 2.01
N ALA A 32 11.85 11.36 0.83
CA ALA A 32 13.10 11.95 0.36
C ALA A 32 13.58 13.09 1.27
N GLY A 33 12.65 13.85 1.85
CA GLY A 33 12.94 14.90 2.83
C GLY A 33 13.26 14.38 4.24
N GLY A 34 13.23 13.06 4.48
CA GLY A 34 13.49 12.48 5.80
C GLY A 34 12.40 12.77 6.83
N LEU A 35 11.19 13.13 6.40
CA LEU A 35 10.06 13.51 7.28
C LEU A 35 9.32 12.29 7.86
N GLY A 36 9.96 11.12 7.86
CA GLY A 36 9.39 9.89 8.43
C GLY A 36 8.26 9.27 7.62
N ALA A 37 7.99 9.72 6.39
CA ALA A 37 7.03 9.06 5.51
C ALA A 37 7.65 7.77 4.94
N ALA A 38 6.94 6.65 5.08
CA ALA A 38 7.26 5.43 4.34
C ALA A 38 6.62 5.51 2.95
N THR A 39 7.38 5.19 1.91
CA THR A 39 6.80 5.08 0.57
C THR A 39 6.03 3.77 0.44
N ALA A 40 4.99 3.74 -0.40
CA ALA A 40 4.24 2.51 -0.66
C ALA A 40 5.14 1.33 -1.10
N ALA A 41 6.25 1.61 -1.80
CA ALA A 41 7.24 0.60 -2.18
C ALA A 41 8.03 0.07 -0.97
N ALA A 42 8.43 0.96 -0.05
CA ALA A 42 9.12 0.56 1.18
C ALA A 42 8.20 -0.27 2.09
N GLU A 43 6.93 0.12 2.24
CA GLU A 43 5.93 -0.64 3.00
C GLU A 43 5.69 -2.03 2.39
N GLU A 44 5.58 -2.11 1.06
CA GLU A 44 5.43 -3.40 0.36
C GLU A 44 6.63 -4.32 0.63
N GLN A 45 7.85 -3.79 0.58
CA GLN A 45 9.06 -4.55 0.84
C GLN A 45 9.10 -5.08 2.28
N ILE A 46 8.80 -4.23 3.27
CA ILE A 46 8.73 -4.62 4.69
C ILE A 46 7.68 -5.72 4.89
N LEU A 47 6.52 -5.61 4.25
CA LEU A 47 5.47 -6.61 4.36
C LEU A 47 5.91 -7.96 3.76
N ARG A 48 6.59 -7.96 2.61
CA ARG A 48 7.15 -9.18 2.01
C ARG A 48 8.15 -9.86 2.95
N GLU A 49 9.06 -9.10 3.54
CA GLU A 49 10.05 -9.60 4.49
C GLU A 49 9.39 -10.17 5.76
N TYR A 50 8.40 -9.46 6.28
CA TYR A 50 7.61 -9.92 7.42
C TYR A 50 6.91 -11.25 7.12
N LEU A 51 6.25 -11.37 5.96
CA LEU A 51 5.55 -12.59 5.55
C LEU A 51 6.53 -13.77 5.39
N ALA A 52 7.71 -13.52 4.81
CA ALA A 52 8.76 -14.53 4.69
C ALA A 52 9.27 -15.02 6.06
N GLY A 53 9.34 -14.14 7.05
CA GLY A 53 9.77 -14.48 8.41
C GLY A 53 8.71 -15.12 9.29
N VAL A 54 7.44 -14.71 9.17
CA VAL A 54 6.35 -15.18 10.04
C VAL A 54 5.87 -16.57 9.66
N ARG A 55 5.84 -16.90 8.36
CA ARG A 55 5.34 -18.20 7.87
C ARG A 55 6.10 -19.41 8.44
N PRO A 56 7.44 -19.43 8.47
CA PRO A 56 8.19 -20.51 9.13
C PRO A 56 7.90 -20.62 10.63
N ARG A 57 7.72 -19.48 11.32
CA ARG A 57 7.41 -19.46 12.77
C ARG A 57 6.03 -20.05 13.05
N LEU A 58 5.03 -19.70 12.24
CA LEU A 58 3.69 -20.27 12.35
C LEU A 58 3.69 -21.77 12.08
N ARG A 59 4.44 -22.23 11.07
CA ARG A 59 4.61 -23.66 10.80
C ARG A 59 5.24 -24.40 11.98
N ALA A 60 6.22 -23.80 12.65
CA ALA A 60 6.83 -24.37 13.86
C ALA A 60 5.83 -24.50 15.03
N LEU A 61 4.77 -23.68 15.04
CA LEU A 61 3.65 -23.78 15.98
C LEU A 61 2.55 -24.74 15.51
N GLY A 62 2.75 -25.47 14.40
CA GLY A 62 1.75 -26.37 13.82
C GLY A 62 0.69 -25.67 12.97
N LEU A 63 0.85 -24.38 12.66
CA LEU A 63 -0.06 -23.61 11.83
C LEU A 63 0.52 -23.44 10.42
N ASP A 64 0.15 -24.33 9.50
CA ASP A 64 0.55 -24.22 8.09
C ASP A 64 -0.49 -23.40 7.31
N LEU A 65 -0.13 -22.16 6.97
CA LEU A 65 -1.00 -21.27 6.21
C LEU A 65 -0.95 -21.59 4.71
N PRO A 66 -2.10 -21.72 4.02
CA PRO A 66 -2.13 -21.97 2.59
C PRO A 66 -1.43 -20.85 1.84
N GLN A 67 -0.66 -21.19 0.81
CA GLN A 67 -0.06 -20.20 -0.07
C GLN A 67 -1.02 -19.82 -1.19
N ARG A 68 -1.13 -18.52 -1.48
CA ARG A 68 -1.90 -18.02 -2.61
C ARG A 68 -1.07 -17.03 -3.43
N PRO A 69 -1.22 -17.04 -4.76
CA PRO A 69 -0.57 -16.02 -5.59
C PRO A 69 -1.22 -14.66 -5.34
N HIS A 70 -0.39 -13.66 -5.14
CA HIS A 70 -0.79 -12.27 -5.00
C HIS A 70 0.00 -11.40 -5.98
N ALA A 71 -0.71 -10.60 -6.78
CA ALA A 71 -0.14 -9.85 -7.91
C ALA A 71 1.07 -8.99 -7.54
N ARG A 72 1.10 -8.45 -6.31
CA ARG A 72 2.19 -7.59 -5.81
C ARG A 72 3.08 -8.24 -4.76
N LEU A 73 2.68 -9.35 -4.14
CA LEU A 73 3.42 -9.90 -2.99
C LEU A 73 4.04 -11.28 -3.30
N GLY A 74 3.78 -11.83 -4.48
CA GLY A 74 4.23 -13.16 -4.86
C GLY A 74 3.37 -14.24 -4.20
N LEU A 75 3.98 -15.36 -3.83
CA LEU A 75 3.31 -16.43 -3.09
C LEU A 75 3.27 -16.06 -1.60
N VAL A 76 2.08 -15.74 -1.11
CA VAL A 76 1.85 -15.26 0.26
C VAL A 76 0.90 -16.10 1.05
#